data_AF-A0A6L9G897-F1
#
_entry.id   AF-A0A6L9G897-F1
#
_cell.length_a   1.000
_cell.length_b   1.000
_cell.length_c   1.000
_cell.angle_alpha   90.00
_cell.angle_beta   90.00
_cell.angle_gamma   90.00
#
_symmetry.space_group_name_H-M   'P 1'
#
loop_
_entity.id
_entity.type
_entity.pdbx_description
1 polymer ?
#
loop_
_entity_poly.entity_id
_entity_poly.type
_entity_poly.pdbx_seq_one_letter_code
_entity_poly.pdbx_strand_id
1 'polypeptide(L)'
;MATARTSGSNRRDLVNFLARRNAAGLARAGNSLPRIIRMTLGAVGAYWVADTMLGHTQPIFAATSALISLGFGGATTIRRTAEVALGCTLGVALGDTLMHLLGQGIWQAAVVMSLSLVVARYLDSGPIFSTQLGMQSALVVLLPISVDGPFSRSLDALTGSVLALLIIILWPSDPRRTPVAALSELFKELSETMLECSWAIRDDDRRAAFHALIKARATQKHLDQLPGAFRAAQEIAMLSPAGRRHREELTRLSERFNHYDWAARNARVFARRLSSVLSNSALTPEGSASLAPLLREISEGINALAHSVREPNLAGQRKFEKGARSQLEAAAAQLDPRALGVEGLQGEGLVLLLRPMLVDLLEAAGRDHEAAIEVLPKLS
;
A
#
# COMPACT_ATOMS: atom_id res chain seq x y z
N MET A 1 43.71 28.62 17.62
CA MET A 1 43.28 28.69 16.20
C MET A 1 42.52 27.41 15.80
N ALA A 2 41.44 27.06 16.52
CA ALA A 2 40.74 25.77 16.35
C ALA A 2 39.23 25.82 16.68
N THR A 3 38.56 26.96 16.52
CA THR A 3 37.12 27.12 16.84
C THR A 3 36.26 27.56 15.64
N ALA A 4 36.84 27.72 14.44
CA ALA A 4 36.11 28.22 13.27
C ALA A 4 35.66 27.14 12.26
N ARG A 5 36.04 25.87 12.43
CA ARG A 5 35.75 24.80 11.45
C ARG A 5 34.44 24.03 11.67
N THR A 6 33.79 24.17 12.83
CA THR A 6 32.55 23.42 13.16
C THR A 6 31.25 24.16 12.80
N SER A 7 31.29 25.48 12.56
CA SER A 7 30.11 26.27 12.21
C SER A 7 29.67 26.08 10.73
N GLY A 8 30.62 25.79 9.84
CA GLY A 8 30.36 25.65 8.40
C GLY A 8 29.65 24.35 7.99
N SER A 9 29.83 23.24 8.72
CA SER A 9 29.17 21.97 8.40
C SER A 9 27.70 21.98 8.82
N ASN A 10 27.39 22.48 10.03
CA ASN A 10 26.03 22.56 10.55
C ASN A 10 25.09 23.37 9.65
N ARG A 11 25.57 24.47 9.04
CA ARG A 11 24.75 25.28 8.13
C ARG A 11 24.47 24.57 6.81
N ARG A 12 25.44 23.81 6.27
CA ARG A 12 25.27 23.02 5.05
C ARG A 12 24.35 21.81 5.28
N ASP A 13 24.47 21.16 6.43
CA ASP A 13 23.61 20.04 6.82
C ASP A 13 22.16 20.49 7.03
N LEU A 14 21.96 21.67 7.65
CA LEU A 14 20.63 22.25 7.81
C LEU A 14 20.00 22.64 6.46
N VAL A 15 20.76 23.26 5.55
CA VAL A 15 20.30 23.61 4.20
C VAL A 15 19.96 22.35 3.41
N ASN A 16 20.79 21.30 3.48
CA ASN A 16 20.53 20.02 2.81
C ASN A 16 19.31 19.30 3.41
N PHE A 17 19.12 19.37 4.73
CA PHE A 17 17.93 18.84 5.40
C PHE A 17 16.66 19.56 4.97
N LEU A 18 16.67 20.91 4.95
CA LEU A 18 15.55 21.72 4.51
C LEU A 18 15.25 21.51 3.02
N ALA A 19 16.27 21.41 2.18
CA ALA A 19 16.12 21.12 0.75
C ALA A 19 15.49 19.73 0.51
N ARG A 20 15.96 18.69 1.21
CA ARG A 20 15.37 17.35 1.16
C ARG A 20 13.92 17.33 1.66
N ARG A 21 13.64 18.06 2.75
CA ARG A 21 12.29 18.18 3.32
C ARG A 21 11.35 18.92 2.37
N ASN A 22 11.82 19.97 1.70
CA ASN A 22 11.08 20.71 0.68
C ASN A 22 10.83 19.86 -0.56
N ALA A 23 11.85 19.18 -1.09
CA ALA A 23 11.69 18.28 -2.23
C ALA A 23 10.69 17.17 -1.93
N ALA A 24 10.77 16.56 -0.74
CA ALA A 24 9.79 15.57 -0.29
C ALA A 24 8.39 16.19 -0.09
N GLY A 25 8.30 17.44 0.37
CA GLY A 25 7.05 18.19 0.51
C GLY A 25 6.38 18.46 -0.83
N LEU A 26 7.14 18.96 -1.81
CA LEU A 26 6.68 19.21 -3.17
C LEU A 26 6.26 17.91 -3.86
N ALA A 27 7.03 16.83 -3.71
CA ALA A 27 6.66 15.52 -4.25
C ALA A 27 5.33 15.02 -3.64
N ARG A 28 5.14 15.16 -2.33
CA ARG A 28 3.87 14.81 -1.66
C ARG A 28 2.71 15.67 -2.16
N ALA A 29 2.90 16.99 -2.29
CA ALA A 29 1.88 17.91 -2.78
C ALA A 29 1.50 17.61 -4.23
N GLY A 30 2.49 17.42 -5.10
CA GLY A 30 2.29 17.05 -6.51
C GLY A 30 1.55 15.72 -6.65
N ASN A 31 1.95 14.69 -5.90
CA ASN A 31 1.28 13.38 -5.90
C ASN A 31 -0.15 13.45 -5.36
N SER A 32 -0.45 14.45 -4.52
CA SER A 32 -1.76 14.66 -3.90
C SER A 32 -2.65 15.64 -4.67
N LEU A 33 -2.12 16.32 -5.70
CA LEU A 33 -2.83 17.38 -6.43
C LEU A 33 -4.20 16.92 -6.99
N PRO A 34 -4.33 15.73 -7.62
CA PRO A 34 -5.63 15.27 -8.10
C PRO A 34 -6.64 15.06 -6.96
N ARG A 35 -6.16 14.61 -5.79
CA ARG A 35 -7.00 14.42 -4.60
C ARG A 35 -7.43 15.77 -4.03
N ILE A 36 -6.51 16.73 -3.94
CA ILE A 36 -6.80 18.10 -3.49
C ILE A 36 -7.89 18.71 -4.36
N ILE A 37 -7.77 18.61 -5.69
CA ILE A 37 -8.78 19.14 -6.63
C ILE A 37 -10.15 18.49 -6.36
N ARG A 38 -10.22 17.17 -6.22
CA ARG A 38 -11.49 16.48 -5.92
C ARG A 38 -12.09 16.91 -4.58
N MET A 39 -11.27 17.03 -3.55
CA MET A 39 -11.70 17.48 -2.22
C MET A 39 -12.24 18.93 -2.26
N THR A 40 -11.55 19.82 -2.97
CA THR A 40 -11.97 21.21 -3.16
C THR A 40 -13.29 21.29 -3.93
N LEU A 41 -13.41 20.56 -5.05
CA LEU A 41 -14.64 20.51 -5.83
C LEU A 41 -15.80 19.92 -5.02
N GLY A 42 -15.55 18.92 -4.19
CA GLY A 42 -16.57 18.36 -3.29
C GLY A 42 -17.02 19.33 -2.22
N ALA A 43 -16.07 20.01 -1.55
CA ALA A 43 -16.40 20.97 -0.50
C ALA A 43 -17.13 22.21 -1.04
N VAL A 44 -16.60 22.82 -2.11
CA VAL A 44 -17.22 23.99 -2.74
C VAL A 44 -18.53 23.62 -3.43
N GLY A 45 -18.58 22.45 -4.07
CA GLY A 45 -19.81 21.94 -4.68
C GLY A 45 -20.90 21.67 -3.65
N ALA A 46 -20.57 21.09 -2.50
CA ALA A 46 -21.53 20.84 -1.42
C ALA A 46 -22.09 22.14 -0.86
N TYR A 47 -21.20 23.11 -0.61
CA TYR A 47 -21.61 24.45 -0.20
C TYR A 47 -22.58 25.07 -1.22
N TRP A 48 -22.20 25.06 -2.50
CA TRP A 48 -23.02 25.65 -3.56
C TRP A 48 -24.38 24.96 -3.71
N VAL A 49 -24.44 23.63 -3.59
CA VAL A 49 -25.70 22.87 -3.62
C VAL A 49 -26.60 23.25 -2.46
N ALA A 50 -26.06 23.33 -1.23
CA ALA A 50 -26.86 23.71 -0.06
C ALA A 50 -27.33 25.17 -0.13
N ASP A 51 -26.46 26.08 -0.58
CA ASP A 51 -26.77 27.51 -0.71
C ASP A 51 -27.84 27.76 -1.79
N THR A 52 -27.68 27.18 -2.98
CA THR A 52 -28.56 27.47 -4.12
C THR A 52 -29.79 26.57 -4.22
N MET A 53 -29.69 25.28 -3.90
CA MET A 53 -30.82 24.34 -4.02
C MET A 53 -31.65 24.24 -2.75
N LEU A 54 -31.03 24.36 -1.56
CA LEU A 54 -31.76 24.34 -0.28
C LEU A 54 -32.05 25.75 0.25
N GLY A 55 -31.39 26.78 -0.28
CA GLY A 55 -31.59 28.16 0.15
C GLY A 55 -31.04 28.46 1.54
N HIS A 56 -30.09 27.66 2.03
CA HIS A 56 -29.51 27.83 3.37
C HIS A 56 -28.44 28.93 3.40
N THR A 57 -28.39 29.68 4.49
CA THR A 57 -27.48 30.81 4.67
C THR A 57 -26.16 30.33 5.28
N GLN A 58 -25.05 30.46 4.54
CA GLN A 58 -23.70 30.03 5.00
C GLN A 58 -23.62 28.54 5.40
N PRO A 59 -23.88 27.58 4.48
CA PRO A 59 -23.90 26.13 4.76
C PRO A 59 -22.49 25.53 4.97
N ILE A 60 -21.80 25.93 6.05
CA ILE A 60 -20.44 25.49 6.39
C ILE A 60 -20.39 23.97 6.66
N PHE A 61 -21.47 23.39 7.19
CA PHE A 61 -21.53 21.94 7.47
C PHE A 61 -21.55 21.10 6.20
N ALA A 62 -22.11 21.60 5.09
CA ALA A 62 -22.05 20.93 3.80
C ALA A 62 -20.61 20.88 3.27
N ALA A 63 -19.92 22.03 3.32
CA ALA A 63 -18.53 22.12 2.89
C ALA A 63 -17.60 21.25 3.74
N THR A 64 -17.69 21.36 5.06
CA THR A 64 -16.80 20.64 5.99
C THR A 64 -17.07 19.15 6.00
N SER A 65 -18.33 18.71 5.96
CA SER A 65 -18.70 17.29 5.87
C SER A 65 -18.15 16.66 4.59
N ALA A 66 -18.30 17.33 3.44
CA ALA A 66 -17.75 16.86 2.17
C ALA A 66 -16.21 16.79 2.19
N LEU A 67 -15.56 17.83 2.70
CA LEU A 67 -14.10 17.91 2.79
C LEU A 67 -13.51 16.81 3.66
N ILE A 68 -14.11 16.56 4.82
CA ILE A 68 -13.64 15.57 5.79
C ILE A 68 -13.90 14.15 5.26
N SER A 69 -15.07 13.91 4.66
CA SER A 69 -15.43 12.62 4.06
C SER A 69 -14.53 12.22 2.88
N LEU A 70 -14.13 13.18 2.05
CA LEU A 70 -13.16 12.99 0.96
C LEU A 70 -11.69 13.03 1.41
N GLY A 71 -11.45 13.28 2.71
CA GLY A 71 -10.17 13.64 3.32
C GLY A 71 -8.95 12.82 2.94
N PHE A 72 -7.79 13.26 3.43
CA PHE A 72 -6.54 12.53 3.24
C PHE A 72 -6.56 11.19 3.98
N GLY A 73 -6.44 10.09 3.24
CA GLY A 73 -6.33 8.73 3.77
C GLY A 73 -5.52 7.83 2.83
N GLY A 74 -4.62 7.01 3.41
CA GLY A 74 -3.75 6.09 2.66
C GLY A 74 -4.50 5.07 1.81
N ALA A 75 -5.72 4.72 2.20
CA ALA A 75 -6.73 4.06 1.39
C ALA A 75 -8.07 4.77 1.63
N THR A 76 -8.45 5.67 0.72
CA THR A 76 -9.83 6.19 0.68
C THR A 76 -10.69 5.13 0.02
N THR A 77 -11.25 4.26 0.84
CA THR A 77 -12.27 3.30 0.45
C THR A 77 -13.65 3.94 0.57
N ILE A 78 -14.63 3.39 -0.15
CA ILE A 78 -16.00 3.92 -0.13
C ILE A 78 -16.61 3.70 1.25
N ARG A 79 -16.34 2.54 1.87
CA ARG A 79 -16.71 2.23 3.25
C ARG A 79 -16.15 3.25 4.23
N ARG A 80 -14.86 3.59 4.14
CA ARG A 80 -14.26 4.58 5.05
C ARG A 80 -14.89 5.96 4.85
N THR A 81 -15.11 6.36 3.60
CA THR A 81 -15.80 7.63 3.30
C THR A 81 -17.24 7.60 3.83
N ALA A 82 -17.94 6.47 3.76
CA ALA A 82 -19.28 6.30 4.33
C ALA A 82 -19.29 6.35 5.86
N GLU A 83 -18.34 5.70 6.52
CA GLU A 83 -18.16 5.76 7.98
C GLU A 83 -17.92 7.21 8.45
N VAL A 84 -17.05 7.95 7.75
CA VAL A 84 -16.79 9.36 8.04
C VAL A 84 -18.02 10.22 7.78
N ALA A 85 -18.68 10.03 6.63
CA ALA A 85 -19.89 10.74 6.25
C ALA A 85 -21.02 10.55 7.27
N LEU A 86 -21.23 9.31 7.73
CA LEU A 86 -22.20 8.98 8.77
C LEU A 86 -21.83 9.62 10.11
N GLY A 87 -20.56 9.55 10.51
CA GLY A 87 -20.08 10.22 11.72
C GLY A 87 -20.28 11.73 11.67
N CYS A 88 -20.04 12.35 10.52
CA CYS A 88 -20.28 13.77 10.30
C CYS A 88 -21.76 14.13 10.42
N THR A 89 -22.63 13.46 9.67
CA THR A 89 -24.07 13.74 9.66
C THR A 89 -24.72 13.47 11.03
N LEU A 90 -24.41 12.34 11.66
CA LEU A 90 -24.94 12.01 12.99
C LEU A 90 -24.39 12.94 14.07
N GLY A 91 -23.13 13.34 13.98
CA GLY A 91 -22.54 14.28 14.93
C GLY A 91 -23.23 15.65 14.91
N VAL A 92 -23.57 16.14 13.72
CA VAL A 92 -24.35 17.38 13.57
C VAL A 92 -25.78 17.20 14.08
N ALA A 93 -26.46 16.11 13.71
CA ALA A 93 -27.82 15.83 14.16
C ALA A 93 -27.94 15.67 15.68
N LEU A 94 -27.00 14.98 16.31
CA LEU A 94 -26.92 14.87 17.77
C LEU A 94 -26.62 16.22 18.41
N GLY A 95 -25.71 17.00 17.83
CA GLY A 95 -25.41 18.35 18.28
C GLY A 95 -26.65 19.24 18.25
N ASP A 96 -27.40 19.25 17.13
CA ASP A 96 -28.60 20.07 16.96
C ASP A 96 -29.68 19.65 17.95
N THR A 97 -29.90 18.35 18.10
CA THR A 97 -30.90 17.78 19.02
C THR A 97 -30.58 18.14 20.46
N LEU A 98 -29.35 17.89 20.91
CA LEU A 98 -28.96 18.13 22.29
C LEU A 98 -28.87 19.63 22.61
N MET A 99 -28.44 20.47 21.66
CA MET A 99 -28.46 21.92 21.80
C MET A 99 -29.90 22.45 21.92
N HIS A 100 -30.84 21.90 21.14
CA HIS A 100 -32.25 22.26 21.24
C HIS A 100 -32.85 21.90 22.60
N LEU A 101 -32.43 20.78 23.21
CA LEU A 101 -32.92 20.32 24.50
C LEU A 101 -32.26 21.03 25.71
N LEU A 102 -30.95 21.28 25.65
CA LEU A 102 -30.15 21.76 26.79
C LEU A 102 -29.89 23.28 26.75
N GLY A 103 -30.08 23.91 25.59
CA GLY A 103 -29.77 25.33 25.37
C GLY A 103 -28.29 25.60 25.12
N GLN A 104 -27.91 26.88 25.19
CA GLN A 104 -26.55 27.35 24.89
C GLN A 104 -25.72 27.64 26.14
N GLY A 105 -24.44 27.28 26.09
CA GLY A 105 -23.43 27.64 27.09
C GLY A 105 -22.28 26.63 27.19
N ILE A 106 -21.22 27.02 27.90
CA ILE A 106 -19.96 26.25 27.97
C ILE A 106 -20.17 24.91 28.69
N TRP A 107 -20.96 24.88 29.77
CA TRP A 107 -21.23 23.64 30.48
C TRP A 107 -22.17 22.72 29.68
N GLN A 108 -23.14 23.28 28.94
CA GLN A 108 -23.96 22.51 27.99
C GLN A 108 -23.08 21.91 26.90
N ALA A 109 -22.13 22.65 26.35
CA ALA A 109 -21.17 22.13 25.38
C ALA A 109 -20.38 20.94 25.93
N ALA A 110 -19.92 21.02 27.18
CA ALA A 110 -19.22 19.92 27.83
C ALA A 110 -20.10 18.66 27.96
N VAL A 111 -21.38 18.82 28.33
CA VAL A 111 -22.34 17.72 28.43
C VAL A 111 -22.65 17.12 27.06
N VAL A 112 -22.96 17.95 26.07
CA VAL A 112 -23.25 17.54 24.69
C VAL A 112 -22.07 16.76 24.11
N MET A 113 -20.86 17.30 24.22
CA MET A 113 -19.66 16.64 23.72
C MET A 113 -19.42 15.29 24.41
N SER A 114 -19.57 15.24 25.73
CA SER A 114 -19.39 14.00 26.50
C SER A 114 -20.40 12.93 26.08
N LEU A 115 -21.67 13.30 25.96
CA LEU A 115 -22.73 12.38 25.56
C LEU A 115 -22.55 11.91 24.11
N SER A 116 -22.22 12.81 23.19
CA SER A 116 -21.90 12.47 21.81
C SER A 116 -20.76 11.45 21.72
N LEU A 117 -19.70 11.61 22.50
CA LEU A 117 -18.58 10.66 22.52
C LEU A 117 -18.98 9.29 23.08
N VAL A 118 -19.84 9.25 24.11
CA VAL A 118 -20.40 8.00 24.66
C VAL A 118 -21.24 7.29 23.61
N VAL A 119 -22.18 8.00 22.97
CA VAL A 119 -23.02 7.46 21.88
C VAL A 119 -22.16 6.97 20.73
N ALA A 120 -21.12 7.72 20.36
CA ALA A 120 -20.24 7.33 19.28
C ALA A 120 -19.44 6.06 19.57
N ARG A 121 -18.95 5.89 20.80
CA ARG A 121 -18.27 4.66 21.24
C ARG A 121 -19.20 3.47 21.37
N TYR A 122 -20.47 3.73 21.69
CA TYR A 122 -21.51 2.71 21.73
C TYR A 122 -21.87 2.21 20.32
N LEU A 123 -21.97 3.11 19.34
CA LEU A 123 -22.36 2.78 17.96
C LEU A 123 -21.21 2.15 17.15
N ASP A 124 -19.98 2.63 17.35
CA ASP A 124 -18.83 2.11 16.60
C ASP A 124 -17.55 2.11 17.46
N SER A 125 -16.77 1.04 17.28
CA SER A 125 -15.44 0.91 17.89
C SER A 125 -14.36 1.71 17.15
N GLY A 126 -14.68 2.21 15.94
CA GLY A 126 -13.77 2.95 15.08
C GLY A 126 -13.36 4.32 15.66
N PRO A 127 -12.06 4.61 15.79
CA PRO A 127 -11.60 5.90 16.33
C PRO A 127 -11.98 7.08 15.42
N ILE A 128 -12.08 6.85 14.11
CA ILE A 128 -12.43 7.87 13.12
C ILE A 128 -13.88 8.31 13.29
N PHE A 129 -14.82 7.34 13.33
CA PHE A 129 -16.24 7.62 13.49
C PHE A 129 -16.49 8.44 14.74
N SER A 130 -15.94 8.03 15.89
CA SER A 130 -16.20 8.76 17.14
C SER A 130 -15.49 10.10 17.23
N THR A 131 -14.32 10.26 16.61
CA THR A 131 -13.67 11.58 16.51
C THR A 131 -14.54 12.54 15.70
N GLN A 132 -15.09 12.09 14.58
CA GLN A 132 -15.94 12.94 13.73
C GLN A 132 -17.26 13.28 14.39
N LEU A 133 -17.92 12.28 14.99
CA LEU A 133 -19.18 12.50 15.69
C LEU A 133 -19.01 13.53 16.83
N GLY A 134 -17.97 13.38 17.67
CA GLY A 134 -17.67 14.34 18.74
C GLY A 134 -17.27 15.72 18.22
N MET A 135 -16.41 15.79 17.19
CA MET A 135 -15.96 17.07 16.61
C MET A 135 -17.12 17.85 16.00
N GLN A 136 -18.02 17.19 15.26
CA GLN A 136 -19.17 17.86 14.66
C GLN A 136 -20.19 18.31 15.70
N SER A 137 -20.48 17.50 16.72
CA SER A 137 -21.35 17.92 17.82
C SER A 137 -20.77 19.14 18.55
N ALA A 138 -19.46 19.19 18.76
CA ALA A 138 -18.79 20.35 19.36
C ALA A 138 -18.95 21.60 18.50
N LEU A 139 -18.72 21.50 17.19
CA LEU A 139 -18.89 22.61 16.25
C LEU A 139 -20.31 23.18 16.28
N VAL A 140 -21.33 22.31 16.33
CA VAL A 140 -22.74 22.72 16.41
C VAL A 140 -23.03 23.56 17.65
N VAL A 141 -22.57 23.13 18.82
CA VAL A 141 -22.85 23.84 20.08
C VAL A 141 -22.09 25.16 20.19
N LEU A 142 -20.89 25.25 19.60
CA LEU A 142 -20.06 26.45 19.65
C LEU A 142 -20.47 27.52 18.62
N LEU A 143 -21.22 27.15 17.57
CA LEU A 143 -21.64 28.08 16.53
C LEU A 143 -22.99 28.77 16.84
N PRO A 144 -23.17 30.06 16.50
CA PRO A 144 -24.42 30.80 16.70
C PRO A 144 -25.61 30.15 16.01
N ILE A 145 -26.79 30.17 16.63
CA ILE A 145 -28.03 29.51 16.15
C ILE A 145 -28.25 29.81 14.66
N SER A 146 -28.54 28.76 13.87
CA SER A 146 -28.88 28.91 12.46
C SER A 146 -30.15 29.73 12.28
N VAL A 147 -30.13 30.66 11.33
CA VAL A 147 -31.29 31.49 10.98
C VAL A 147 -32.31 30.69 10.16
N ASP A 148 -31.86 29.66 9.45
CA ASP A 148 -32.65 28.84 8.51
C ASP A 148 -33.51 27.75 9.19
N GLY A 149 -33.66 27.80 10.51
CA GLY A 149 -34.50 26.90 11.29
C GLY A 149 -33.78 25.69 11.91
N PRO A 150 -34.52 24.85 12.67
CA PRO A 150 -33.99 23.64 13.30
C PRO A 150 -33.54 22.61 12.25
N PHE A 151 -32.42 21.94 12.49
CA PHE A 151 -31.86 20.87 11.64
C PHE A 151 -31.36 21.29 10.24
N SER A 152 -31.34 22.57 9.88
CA SER A 152 -30.75 23.03 8.61
C SER A 152 -29.28 22.60 8.48
N ARG A 153 -28.52 22.71 9.59
CA ARG A 153 -27.13 22.24 9.70
C ARG A 153 -27.01 20.73 9.49
N SER A 154 -27.96 19.95 10.01
CA SER A 154 -27.99 18.50 9.82
C SER A 154 -28.22 18.11 8.37
N LEU A 155 -29.11 18.84 7.67
CA LEU A 155 -29.33 18.68 6.22
C LEU A 155 -28.11 19.11 5.40
N ASP A 156 -27.41 20.17 5.80
CA ASP A 156 -26.13 20.58 5.21
C ASP A 156 -25.09 19.47 5.35
N ALA A 157 -24.92 18.93 6.56
CA ALA A 157 -23.97 17.85 6.80
C ALA A 157 -24.28 16.60 5.96
N LEU A 158 -25.58 16.26 5.82
CA LEU A 158 -26.05 15.16 4.98
C LEU A 158 -25.77 15.42 3.49
N THR A 159 -26.06 16.61 2.97
CA THR A 159 -25.78 16.95 1.56
C THR A 159 -24.29 16.90 1.25
N GLY A 160 -23.43 17.42 2.13
CA GLY A 160 -21.98 17.29 1.98
C GLY A 160 -21.50 15.84 1.99
N SER A 161 -22.02 15.03 2.92
CA SER A 161 -21.74 13.60 3.04
C SER A 161 -22.14 12.81 1.78
N VAL A 162 -23.35 13.06 1.26
CA VAL A 162 -23.87 12.40 0.05
C VAL A 162 -23.06 12.82 -1.18
N LEU A 163 -22.75 14.11 -1.33
CA LEU A 163 -21.96 14.58 -2.46
C LEU A 163 -20.53 14.00 -2.44
N ALA A 164 -19.91 13.89 -1.26
CA ALA A 164 -18.62 13.23 -1.11
C ALA A 164 -18.66 11.76 -1.55
N LEU A 165 -19.71 11.02 -1.15
CA LEU A 165 -19.91 9.63 -1.57
C LEU A 165 -20.11 9.51 -3.09
N LEU A 166 -20.89 10.42 -3.69
CA LEU A 166 -21.06 10.46 -5.14
C LEU A 166 -19.74 10.72 -5.86
N ILE A 167 -18.94 11.68 -5.39
CA ILE A 167 -17.64 12.02 -5.99
C ILE A 167 -16.69 10.83 -5.96
N ILE A 168 -16.58 10.10 -4.84
CA ILE A 168 -15.67 8.95 -4.75
C ILE A 168 -16.13 7.77 -5.64
N ILE A 169 -17.44 7.59 -5.81
CA ILE A 169 -18.01 6.54 -6.67
C ILE A 169 -17.86 6.89 -8.16
N LEU A 170 -18.19 8.12 -8.55
CA LEU A 170 -18.19 8.57 -9.94
C LEU A 170 -16.79 8.90 -10.46
N TRP A 171 -15.92 9.41 -9.59
CA TRP A 171 -14.57 9.83 -9.95
C TRP A 171 -13.53 9.11 -9.08
N PRO A 172 -13.43 7.78 -9.16
CA PRO A 172 -12.47 7.02 -8.37
C PRO A 172 -11.03 7.39 -8.76
N SER A 173 -10.10 7.20 -7.83
CA SER A 173 -8.67 7.09 -8.19
C SER A 173 -8.43 5.74 -8.86
N ASP A 174 -7.39 5.64 -9.69
CA ASP A 174 -7.01 4.35 -10.27
C ASP A 174 -6.73 3.32 -9.15
N PRO A 175 -7.57 2.27 -9.02
CA PRO A 175 -7.47 1.31 -7.92
C PRO A 175 -6.21 0.46 -8.00
N ARG A 176 -5.54 0.40 -9.16
CA ARG A 176 -4.34 -0.40 -9.36
C ARG A 176 -3.10 0.19 -8.71
N ARG A 177 -3.05 1.52 -8.53
CA ARG A 177 -1.83 2.25 -8.13
C ARG A 177 -1.15 1.69 -6.88
N THR A 178 -1.90 1.51 -5.80
CA THR A 178 -1.34 1.05 -4.52
C THR A 178 -0.86 -0.40 -4.57
N PRO A 179 -1.67 -1.40 -5.00
CA PRO A 179 -1.20 -2.79 -5.08
C PRO A 179 -0.08 -2.97 -6.10
N VAL A 180 -0.15 -2.32 -7.27
CA VAL A 180 0.91 -2.38 -8.29
C VAL A 180 2.22 -1.79 -7.77
N ALA A 181 2.18 -0.65 -7.08
CA ALA A 181 3.38 -0.08 -6.48
C ALA A 181 3.99 -1.00 -5.43
N ALA A 182 3.17 -1.59 -4.55
CA ALA A 182 3.65 -2.54 -3.53
C ALA A 182 4.25 -3.82 -4.15
N LEU A 183 3.61 -4.39 -5.19
CA LEU A 183 4.13 -5.56 -5.91
C LEU A 183 5.42 -5.25 -6.67
N SER A 184 5.46 -4.11 -7.37
CA SER A 184 6.65 -3.64 -8.10
C SER A 184 7.85 -3.54 -7.16
N GLU A 185 7.66 -2.96 -5.99
CA GLU A 185 8.73 -2.80 -5.01
C GLU A 185 9.14 -4.12 -4.36
N LEU A 186 8.16 -5.01 -4.08
CA LEU A 186 8.43 -6.37 -3.62
C LEU A 186 9.30 -7.15 -4.61
N PHE A 187 8.91 -7.19 -5.88
CA PHE A 187 9.67 -7.91 -6.91
C PHE A 187 11.04 -7.28 -7.15
N LYS A 188 11.14 -5.95 -7.12
CA LYS A 188 12.43 -5.26 -7.22
C LYS A 188 13.37 -5.68 -6.09
N GLU A 189 12.92 -5.64 -4.84
CA GLU A 189 13.76 -6.01 -3.70
C GLU A 189 14.13 -7.51 -3.73
N LEU A 190 13.22 -8.37 -4.19
CA LEU A 190 13.46 -9.81 -4.35
C LEU A 190 14.48 -10.09 -5.47
N SER A 191 14.37 -9.40 -6.61
CA SER A 191 15.35 -9.47 -7.71
C SER A 191 16.73 -9.02 -7.23
N GLU A 192 16.82 -7.86 -6.58
CA GLU A 192 18.08 -7.35 -6.02
C GLU A 192 18.68 -8.30 -4.98
N THR A 193 17.85 -8.97 -4.18
CA THR A 193 18.29 -10.01 -3.23
C THR A 193 18.97 -11.18 -3.96
N MET A 194 18.35 -11.70 -5.04
CA MET A 194 18.94 -12.81 -5.81
C MET A 194 20.22 -12.39 -6.53
N LEU A 195 20.28 -11.15 -7.04
CA LEU A 195 21.47 -10.59 -7.66
C LEU A 195 22.62 -10.40 -6.66
N GLU A 196 22.36 -9.92 -5.45
CA GLU A 196 23.39 -9.82 -4.41
C GLU A 196 23.88 -11.20 -3.96
N CYS A 197 23.00 -12.20 -3.85
CA CYS A 197 23.40 -13.59 -3.61
C CYS A 197 24.31 -14.12 -4.74
N SER A 198 24.01 -13.79 -5.99
CA SER A 198 24.85 -14.14 -7.15
C SER A 198 26.27 -13.57 -7.03
N TRP A 199 26.39 -12.27 -6.72
CA TRP A 199 27.69 -11.64 -6.49
C TRP A 199 28.42 -12.20 -5.27
N ALA A 200 27.71 -12.48 -4.18
CA ALA A 200 28.31 -13.06 -2.99
C ALA A 200 28.94 -14.44 -3.26
N ILE A 201 28.29 -15.28 -4.09
CA ILE A 201 28.85 -16.57 -4.52
C ILE A 201 30.06 -16.37 -5.42
N ARG A 202 29.95 -15.50 -6.43
CA ARG A 202 31.01 -15.27 -7.41
C ARG A 202 32.30 -14.75 -6.77
N ASP A 203 32.16 -13.82 -5.83
CA ASP A 203 33.28 -13.10 -5.21
C ASP A 203 33.70 -13.72 -3.86
N ASP A 204 33.07 -14.82 -3.45
CA ASP A 204 33.20 -15.46 -2.12
C ASP A 204 33.05 -14.45 -0.95
N ASP A 205 32.15 -13.47 -1.12
CA ASP A 205 31.97 -12.37 -0.17
C ASP A 205 30.84 -12.65 0.83
N ARG A 206 31.25 -13.06 2.03
CA ARG A 206 30.35 -13.30 3.17
C ARG A 206 29.57 -12.06 3.61
N ARG A 207 30.14 -10.86 3.46
CA ARG A 207 29.46 -9.61 3.80
C ARG A 207 28.35 -9.32 2.80
N ALA A 208 28.61 -9.53 1.51
CA ALA A 208 27.59 -9.42 0.47
C ALA A 208 26.41 -10.38 0.72
N ALA A 209 26.66 -11.62 1.15
CA ALA A 209 25.58 -12.55 1.52
C ALA A 209 24.75 -12.06 2.73
N PHE A 210 25.37 -11.38 3.69
CA PHE A 210 24.65 -10.77 4.81
C PHE A 210 23.81 -9.56 4.34
N HIS A 211 24.33 -8.75 3.42
CA HIS A 211 23.57 -7.66 2.80
C HIS A 211 22.33 -8.19 2.05
N ALA A 212 22.48 -9.26 1.29
CA ALA A 212 21.36 -9.93 0.62
C ALA A 212 20.28 -10.38 1.62
N LEU A 213 20.67 -10.92 2.79
CA LEU A 213 19.71 -11.27 3.83
C LEU A 213 18.96 -10.06 4.42
N ILE A 214 19.62 -8.90 4.54
CA ILE A 214 18.96 -7.66 4.98
C ILE A 214 17.90 -7.24 3.96
N LYS A 215 18.23 -7.25 2.66
CA LYS A 215 17.27 -6.96 1.57
C LYS A 215 16.11 -7.95 1.56
N ALA A 216 16.40 -9.24 1.69
CA ALA A 216 15.39 -10.28 1.76
C ALA A 216 14.40 -10.01 2.90
N ARG A 217 14.86 -9.50 4.05
CA ARG A 217 13.99 -9.13 5.19
C ARG A 217 13.18 -7.86 4.93
N ALA A 218 13.70 -6.91 4.14
CA ALA A 218 12.99 -5.69 3.78
C ALA A 218 11.71 -5.94 2.96
N THR A 219 11.63 -7.08 2.25
CA THR A 219 10.43 -7.52 1.52
C THR A 219 9.18 -7.62 2.40
N GLN A 220 9.33 -7.92 3.70
CA GLN A 220 8.21 -8.12 4.62
C GLN A 220 7.29 -6.90 4.70
N LYS A 221 7.86 -5.69 4.71
CA LYS A 221 7.09 -4.44 4.75
C LYS A 221 6.13 -4.32 3.57
N HIS A 222 6.53 -4.80 2.39
CA HIS A 222 5.70 -4.77 1.19
C HIS A 222 4.62 -5.85 1.23
N LEU A 223 4.96 -7.05 1.69
CA LEU A 223 4.01 -8.14 1.90
C LEU A 223 2.90 -7.77 2.89
N ASP A 224 3.25 -7.14 4.02
CA ASP A 224 2.29 -6.73 5.05
C ASP A 224 1.25 -5.71 4.53
N GLN A 225 1.62 -4.92 3.51
CA GLN A 225 0.75 -3.90 2.92
C GLN A 225 -0.20 -4.46 1.86
N LEU A 226 0.17 -5.55 1.17
CA LEU A 226 -0.57 -6.07 0.01
C LEU A 226 -2.01 -6.50 0.34
N PRO A 227 -2.32 -7.26 1.40
CA PRO A 227 -3.71 -7.65 1.69
C PRO A 227 -4.63 -6.45 1.95
N GLY A 228 -4.11 -5.39 2.59
CA GLY A 228 -4.85 -4.14 2.76
C GLY A 228 -5.06 -3.40 1.44
N ALA A 229 -4.02 -3.33 0.62
CA ALA A 229 -4.05 -2.70 -0.69
C ALA A 229 -5.02 -3.40 -1.66
N PHE A 230 -5.02 -4.73 -1.72
CA PHE A 230 -5.93 -5.50 -2.56
C PHE A 230 -7.38 -5.35 -2.12
N ARG A 231 -7.68 -5.46 -0.81
CA ARG A 231 -9.05 -5.24 -0.29
C ARG A 231 -9.59 -3.87 -0.67
N ALA A 232 -8.79 -2.82 -0.45
CA ALA A 232 -9.17 -1.46 -0.81
C ALA A 232 -9.36 -1.29 -2.33
N ALA A 233 -8.48 -1.86 -3.15
CA ALA A 233 -8.56 -1.78 -4.60
C ALA A 233 -9.78 -2.54 -5.16
N GLN A 234 -10.07 -3.72 -4.64
CA GLN A 234 -11.23 -4.53 -5.03
C GLN A 234 -12.55 -3.86 -4.65
N GLU A 235 -12.63 -3.23 -3.48
CA GLU A 235 -13.80 -2.45 -3.08
C GLU A 235 -14.11 -1.32 -4.07
N ILE A 236 -13.10 -0.55 -4.46
CA ILE A 236 -13.24 0.52 -5.47
C ILE A 236 -13.62 -0.07 -6.83
N ALA A 237 -13.02 -1.19 -7.22
CA ALA A 237 -13.30 -1.84 -8.50
C ALA A 237 -14.72 -2.43 -8.58
N MET A 238 -15.31 -2.86 -7.46
CA MET A 238 -16.69 -3.36 -7.41
C MET A 238 -17.73 -2.25 -7.45
N LEU A 239 -17.51 -1.18 -6.69
CA LEU A 239 -18.52 -0.14 -6.47
C LEU A 239 -18.47 1.00 -7.49
N SER A 240 -17.30 1.29 -8.09
CA SER A 240 -17.17 2.38 -9.06
C SER A 240 -17.29 1.89 -10.51
N PRO A 241 -18.09 2.57 -11.38
CA PRO A 241 -18.19 2.25 -12.81
C PRO A 241 -16.84 2.21 -13.53
N ALA A 242 -15.99 3.21 -13.32
CA ALA A 242 -14.67 3.29 -13.95
C ALA A 242 -13.67 2.25 -13.40
N GLY A 243 -13.92 1.74 -12.19
CA GLY A 243 -13.12 0.69 -11.56
C GLY A 243 -13.41 -0.71 -12.08
N ARG A 244 -14.62 -0.97 -12.61
CA ARG A 244 -15.07 -2.31 -13.05
C ARG A 244 -14.14 -2.96 -14.06
N ARG A 245 -13.56 -2.17 -14.97
CA ARG A 245 -12.61 -2.65 -15.99
C ARG A 245 -11.34 -3.30 -15.42
N HIS A 246 -10.98 -2.98 -14.18
CA HIS A 246 -9.76 -3.48 -13.52
C HIS A 246 -10.03 -4.63 -12.54
N ARG A 247 -11.29 -5.06 -12.40
CA ARG A 247 -11.69 -6.06 -11.42
C ARG A 247 -10.99 -7.41 -11.66
N GLU A 248 -10.96 -7.87 -12.90
CA GLU A 248 -10.33 -9.15 -13.25
C GLU A 248 -8.82 -9.14 -12.98
N GLU A 249 -8.13 -8.04 -13.33
CA GLU A 249 -6.70 -7.89 -13.05
C GLU A 249 -6.40 -7.93 -11.56
N LEU A 250 -7.14 -7.16 -10.76
CA LEU A 250 -6.95 -7.11 -9.30
C LEU A 250 -7.28 -8.45 -8.62
N THR A 251 -8.27 -9.18 -9.15
CA THR A 251 -8.62 -10.52 -8.65
C THR A 251 -7.47 -11.48 -8.93
N ARG A 252 -6.98 -11.53 -10.19
CA ARG A 252 -5.86 -12.37 -10.61
C ARG A 252 -4.59 -12.12 -9.79
N LEU A 253 -4.25 -10.85 -9.55
CA LEU A 253 -3.07 -10.49 -8.74
C LEU A 253 -3.26 -10.86 -7.26
N SER A 254 -4.47 -10.67 -6.71
CA SER A 254 -4.78 -11.01 -5.32
C SER A 254 -4.80 -12.50 -5.07
N GLU A 255 -5.30 -13.31 -6.01
CA GLU A 255 -5.32 -14.78 -5.90
C GLU A 255 -3.90 -15.37 -5.82
N ARG A 256 -2.93 -14.70 -6.47
CA ARG A 256 -1.52 -15.11 -6.44
C ARG A 256 -0.73 -14.62 -5.23
N PHE A 257 -1.37 -13.91 -4.29
CA PHE A 257 -0.68 -13.30 -3.14
C PHE A 257 0.14 -14.29 -2.33
N ASN A 258 -0.39 -15.48 -2.08
CA ASN A 258 0.31 -16.50 -1.28
C ASN A 258 1.64 -16.91 -1.92
N HIS A 259 1.69 -17.04 -3.24
CA HIS A 259 2.92 -17.37 -3.96
C HIS A 259 3.97 -16.25 -3.88
N TYR A 260 3.54 -14.97 -3.87
CA TYR A 260 4.46 -13.86 -3.64
C TYR A 260 5.07 -13.91 -2.23
N ASP A 261 4.26 -14.23 -1.22
CA ASP A 261 4.72 -14.39 0.16
C ASP A 261 5.67 -15.59 0.28
N TRP A 262 5.28 -16.77 -0.21
CA TRP A 262 6.11 -17.99 -0.16
C TRP A 262 7.46 -17.82 -0.86
N ALA A 263 7.49 -17.24 -2.07
CA ALA A 263 8.73 -16.94 -2.78
C ALA A 263 9.65 -16.03 -1.93
N ALA A 264 9.11 -14.98 -1.32
CA ALA A 264 9.88 -14.08 -0.45
C ALA A 264 10.33 -14.74 0.87
N ARG A 265 9.55 -15.68 1.44
CA ARG A 265 9.98 -16.49 2.59
C ARG A 265 11.14 -17.40 2.22
N ASN A 266 11.02 -18.11 1.10
CA ASN A 266 12.05 -19.00 0.60
C ASN A 266 13.33 -18.24 0.28
N ALA A 267 13.25 -17.05 -0.33
CA ALA A 267 14.40 -16.18 -0.59
C ALA A 267 15.15 -15.78 0.70
N ARG A 268 14.43 -15.48 1.79
CA ARG A 268 15.04 -15.20 3.10
C ARG A 268 15.76 -16.41 3.68
N VAL A 269 15.15 -17.59 3.58
CA VAL A 269 15.76 -18.85 4.05
C VAL A 269 17.02 -19.15 3.23
N PHE A 270 16.95 -19.02 1.91
CA PHE A 270 18.08 -19.18 1.00
C PHE A 270 19.23 -18.21 1.34
N ALA A 271 18.96 -16.90 1.39
CA ALA A 271 19.98 -15.89 1.70
C ALA A 271 20.64 -16.12 3.07
N ARG A 272 19.85 -16.53 4.09
CA ARG A 272 20.38 -16.90 5.41
C ARG A 272 21.29 -18.11 5.34
N ARG A 273 20.89 -19.15 4.59
CA ARG A 273 21.69 -20.37 4.46
C ARG A 273 22.97 -20.11 3.67
N LEU A 274 22.90 -19.30 2.61
CA LEU A 274 24.03 -18.94 1.77
C LEU A 274 25.17 -18.30 2.59
N SER A 275 24.84 -17.37 3.48
CA SER A 275 25.84 -16.75 4.37
C SER A 275 26.59 -17.79 5.22
N SER A 276 25.90 -18.84 5.69
CA SER A 276 26.53 -19.95 6.43
C SER A 276 27.39 -20.83 5.53
N VAL A 277 26.97 -21.11 4.30
CA VAL A 277 27.71 -21.95 3.34
C VAL A 277 29.02 -21.29 2.92
N LEU A 278 28.98 -19.99 2.60
CA LEU A 278 30.20 -19.21 2.28
C LEU A 278 31.11 -19.08 3.51
N SER A 279 30.55 -18.96 4.72
CA SER A 279 31.35 -18.91 5.96
C SER A 279 32.15 -20.18 6.23
N ASN A 280 31.63 -21.32 5.80
CA ASN A 280 32.26 -22.63 5.95
C ASN A 280 33.05 -23.07 4.71
N SER A 281 33.16 -22.23 3.68
CA SER A 281 33.75 -22.57 2.37
C SER A 281 33.20 -23.89 1.82
N ALA A 282 31.89 -24.11 1.99
CA ALA A 282 31.23 -25.38 1.71
C ALA A 282 30.63 -25.45 0.29
N LEU A 283 31.04 -24.54 -0.60
CA LEU A 283 30.70 -24.56 -2.02
C LEU A 283 31.97 -24.88 -2.82
N THR A 284 31.88 -25.82 -3.76
CA THR A 284 32.95 -26.15 -4.70
C THR A 284 33.15 -25.00 -5.71
N PRO A 285 34.36 -24.81 -6.28
CA PRO A 285 34.59 -23.78 -7.31
C PRO A 285 33.68 -23.93 -8.53
N GLU A 286 33.42 -25.17 -8.96
CA GLU A 286 32.51 -25.51 -10.05
C GLU A 286 31.06 -25.17 -9.67
N GLY A 287 30.64 -25.52 -8.45
CA GLY A 287 29.34 -25.16 -7.90
C GLY A 287 29.11 -23.65 -7.83
N SER A 288 30.12 -22.88 -7.42
CA SER A 288 30.08 -21.41 -7.43
C SER A 288 29.92 -20.85 -8.85
N ALA A 289 30.68 -21.39 -9.80
CA ALA A 289 30.66 -20.94 -11.20
C ALA A 289 29.31 -21.23 -11.88
N SER A 290 28.61 -22.28 -11.47
CA SER A 290 27.28 -22.65 -11.99
C SER A 290 26.14 -21.93 -11.26
N LEU A 291 26.20 -21.83 -9.93
CA LEU A 291 25.11 -21.28 -9.12
C LEU A 291 25.00 -19.76 -9.20
N ALA A 292 26.13 -19.04 -9.33
CA ALA A 292 26.08 -17.58 -9.43
C ALA A 292 25.32 -17.08 -10.69
N PRO A 293 25.61 -17.56 -11.92
CA PRO A 293 24.81 -17.22 -13.10
C PRO A 293 23.33 -17.58 -12.96
N LEU A 294 23.03 -18.75 -12.39
CA LEU A 294 21.65 -19.21 -12.17
C LEU A 294 20.85 -18.23 -11.29
N LEU A 295 21.44 -17.75 -10.19
CA LEU A 295 20.79 -16.74 -9.35
C LEU A 295 20.55 -15.41 -10.08
N ARG A 296 21.44 -15.04 -11.01
CA ARG A 296 21.23 -13.86 -11.85
C ARG A 296 20.08 -14.07 -12.83
N GLU A 297 19.94 -15.25 -13.44
CA GLU A 297 18.79 -15.59 -14.29
C GLU A 297 17.47 -15.53 -13.52
N ILE A 298 17.45 -16.04 -12.28
CA ILE A 298 16.28 -15.94 -11.38
C ILE A 298 15.96 -14.47 -11.09
N SER A 299 16.98 -13.65 -10.78
CA SER A 299 16.81 -12.21 -10.58
C SER A 299 16.19 -11.53 -11.80
N GLU A 300 16.64 -11.85 -13.01
CA GLU A 300 16.10 -11.30 -14.26
C GLU A 300 14.62 -11.69 -14.46
N GLY A 301 14.27 -12.95 -14.18
CA GLY A 301 12.88 -13.43 -14.21
C GLY A 301 11.97 -12.71 -13.22
N ILE A 302 12.45 -12.45 -12.00
CA ILE A 302 11.72 -11.67 -11.00
C ILE A 302 11.58 -10.21 -11.44
N ASN A 303 12.62 -9.60 -12.03
CA ASN A 303 12.54 -8.24 -12.55
C ASN A 303 11.52 -8.14 -13.71
N ALA A 304 11.40 -9.17 -14.54
CA ALA A 304 10.34 -9.25 -15.55
C ALA A 304 8.93 -9.26 -14.93
N LEU A 305 8.72 -9.88 -13.75
CA LEU A 305 7.47 -9.75 -12.98
C LEU A 305 7.26 -8.32 -12.45
N ALA A 306 8.32 -7.64 -12.00
CA ALA A 306 8.22 -6.24 -11.62
C ALA A 306 7.77 -5.35 -12.79
N HIS A 307 8.24 -5.65 -14.01
CA HIS A 307 7.78 -4.97 -15.22
C HIS A 307 6.35 -5.34 -15.60
N SER A 308 5.94 -6.61 -15.43
CA SER A 308 4.58 -7.04 -15.78
C SER A 308 3.52 -6.31 -14.96
N VAL A 309 3.72 -6.14 -13.65
CA VAL A 309 2.73 -5.46 -12.80
C VAL A 309 2.60 -3.96 -13.09
N ARG A 310 3.68 -3.31 -13.56
CA ARG A 310 3.69 -1.88 -13.91
C ARG A 310 2.99 -1.58 -15.24
N GLU A 311 2.81 -2.59 -16.08
CA GLU A 311 2.31 -2.42 -17.42
C GLU A 311 0.81 -2.06 -17.43
N PRO A 312 0.41 -0.93 -18.06
CA PRO A 312 -0.98 -0.49 -18.03
C PRO A 312 -1.90 -1.42 -18.83
N ASN A 313 -1.39 -2.06 -19.88
CA ASN A 313 -2.17 -2.83 -20.84
C ASN A 313 -2.03 -4.34 -20.62
N LEU A 314 -3.14 -5.08 -20.72
CA LEU A 314 -3.16 -6.53 -20.52
C LEU A 314 -2.22 -7.29 -21.47
N ALA A 315 -2.11 -6.86 -22.73
CA ALA A 315 -1.21 -7.47 -23.70
C ALA A 315 0.27 -7.34 -23.29
N GLY A 316 0.66 -6.17 -22.77
CA GLY A 316 2.00 -5.94 -22.25
C GLY A 316 2.26 -6.73 -20.96
N GLN A 317 1.29 -6.75 -20.02
CA GLN A 317 1.37 -7.56 -18.80
C GLN A 317 1.66 -9.02 -19.15
N ARG A 318 0.86 -9.62 -20.04
CA ARG A 318 1.02 -11.00 -20.50
C ARG A 318 2.35 -11.25 -21.21
N LYS A 319 2.86 -10.26 -21.96
CA LYS A 319 4.17 -10.36 -22.62
C LYS A 319 5.30 -10.48 -21.60
N PHE A 320 5.30 -9.62 -20.58
CA PHE A 320 6.30 -9.68 -19.50
C PHE A 320 6.14 -10.92 -18.63
N GLU A 321 4.91 -11.33 -18.27
CA GLU A 321 4.65 -12.59 -17.56
C GLU A 321 5.14 -13.81 -18.35
N LYS A 322 4.96 -13.83 -19.68
CA LYS A 322 5.50 -14.89 -20.53
C LYS A 322 7.04 -14.90 -20.54
N GLY A 323 7.67 -13.72 -20.60
CA GLY A 323 9.13 -13.60 -20.51
C GLY A 323 9.66 -14.09 -19.15
N ALA A 324 9.02 -13.67 -18.07
CA ALA A 324 9.34 -14.11 -16.72
C ALA A 324 9.24 -15.64 -16.58
N ARG A 325 8.12 -16.24 -17.04
CA ARG A 325 7.96 -17.70 -17.03
C ARG A 325 9.07 -18.40 -17.81
N SER A 326 9.37 -17.96 -19.03
CA SER A 326 10.42 -18.59 -19.83
C SER A 326 11.79 -18.55 -19.14
N GLN A 327 12.13 -17.46 -18.47
CA GLN A 327 13.40 -17.32 -17.74
C GLN A 327 13.41 -18.19 -16.47
N LEU A 328 12.33 -18.17 -15.69
CA LEU A 328 12.21 -18.95 -14.46
C LEU A 328 12.14 -20.46 -14.75
N GLU A 329 11.48 -20.87 -15.83
CA GLU A 329 11.43 -22.27 -16.28
C GLU A 329 12.84 -22.75 -16.70
N ALA A 330 13.58 -21.93 -17.44
CA ALA A 330 14.97 -22.24 -17.83
C ALA A 330 15.90 -22.36 -16.60
N ALA A 331 15.73 -21.51 -15.60
CA ALA A 331 16.47 -21.63 -14.34
C ALA A 331 16.05 -22.87 -13.54
N ALA A 332 14.74 -23.14 -13.45
CA ALA A 332 14.21 -24.29 -12.71
C ALA A 332 14.70 -25.64 -13.28
N ALA A 333 14.82 -25.75 -14.61
CA ALA A 333 15.32 -26.95 -15.28
C ALA A 333 16.78 -27.30 -14.91
N GLN A 334 17.55 -26.33 -14.41
CA GLN A 334 18.96 -26.51 -14.02
C GLN A 334 19.11 -26.94 -12.55
N LEU A 335 18.03 -27.03 -11.75
CA LEU A 335 18.07 -27.28 -10.29
C LEU A 335 18.31 -28.75 -9.91
N ASP A 336 19.35 -29.35 -10.47
CA ASP A 336 19.95 -30.62 -10.03
C ASP A 336 21.32 -30.33 -9.41
N PRO A 337 21.54 -30.60 -8.10
CA PRO A 337 22.81 -30.36 -7.44
C PRO A 337 24.00 -31.01 -8.16
N ARG A 338 23.84 -32.23 -8.67
CA ARG A 338 24.92 -32.96 -9.35
C ARG A 338 25.27 -32.31 -10.69
N ALA A 339 24.27 -31.92 -11.47
CA ALA A 339 24.46 -31.25 -12.75
C ALA A 339 25.13 -29.87 -12.59
N LEU A 340 24.91 -29.20 -11.46
CA LEU A 340 25.53 -27.92 -11.13
C LEU A 340 26.95 -28.05 -10.55
N GLY A 341 27.48 -29.27 -10.39
CA GLY A 341 28.78 -29.50 -9.74
C GLY A 341 28.80 -29.13 -8.25
N VAL A 342 27.62 -29.08 -7.62
CA VAL A 342 27.47 -28.75 -6.20
C VAL A 342 27.46 -30.04 -5.38
N GLU A 343 28.45 -30.17 -4.51
CA GLU A 343 28.63 -31.36 -3.68
C GLU A 343 28.44 -31.05 -2.19
N GLY A 344 28.02 -32.07 -1.44
CA GLY A 344 27.96 -32.04 0.01
C GLY A 344 26.67 -31.44 0.56
N LEU A 345 26.28 -31.89 1.76
CA LEU A 345 24.98 -31.58 2.37
C LEU A 345 24.67 -30.08 2.50
N GLN A 346 25.70 -29.24 2.66
CA GLN A 346 25.53 -27.80 2.78
C GLN A 346 25.25 -27.12 1.44
N GLY A 347 26.02 -27.46 0.40
CA GLY A 347 25.86 -26.94 -0.96
C GLY A 347 24.60 -27.49 -1.63
N GLU A 348 24.39 -28.81 -1.60
CA GLU A 348 23.18 -29.45 -2.15
C GLU A 348 21.92 -28.85 -1.54
N GLY A 349 21.94 -28.60 -0.22
CA GLY A 349 20.86 -27.93 0.49
C GLY A 349 20.50 -26.55 -0.06
N LEU A 350 21.44 -25.79 -0.62
CA LEU A 350 21.14 -24.50 -1.27
C LEU A 350 20.32 -24.70 -2.54
N VAL A 351 20.71 -25.65 -3.39
CA VAL A 351 19.99 -25.95 -4.63
C VAL A 351 18.58 -26.44 -4.31
N LEU A 352 18.43 -27.28 -3.28
CA LEU A 352 17.11 -27.76 -2.83
C LEU A 352 16.20 -26.64 -2.31
N LEU A 353 16.76 -25.61 -1.68
CA LEU A 353 15.99 -24.45 -1.20
C LEU A 353 15.50 -23.53 -2.34
N LEU A 354 16.16 -23.54 -3.51
CA LEU A 354 15.71 -22.79 -4.68
C LEU A 354 14.49 -23.43 -5.35
N ARG A 355 14.36 -24.76 -5.30
CA ARG A 355 13.26 -25.50 -5.96
C ARG A 355 11.86 -24.99 -5.58
N PRO A 356 11.46 -24.95 -4.29
CA PRO A 356 10.13 -24.44 -3.93
C PRO A 356 9.98 -22.96 -4.28
N MET A 357 11.05 -22.15 -4.14
CA MET A 357 11.02 -20.73 -4.52
C MET A 357 10.69 -20.53 -6.00
N LEU A 358 11.28 -21.34 -6.89
CA LEU A 358 11.04 -21.25 -8.32
C LEU A 358 9.62 -21.69 -8.68
N VAL A 359 9.09 -22.71 -8.01
CA VAL A 359 7.68 -23.10 -8.16
C VAL A 359 6.77 -21.94 -7.75
N ASP A 360 6.99 -21.34 -6.57
CA ASP A 360 6.22 -20.19 -6.11
C ASP A 360 6.32 -19.01 -7.09
N LEU A 361 7.51 -18.72 -7.65
CA LEU A 361 7.70 -17.65 -8.63
C LEU A 361 6.99 -17.94 -9.96
N LEU A 362 6.93 -19.20 -10.39
CA LEU A 362 6.19 -19.62 -11.58
C LEU A 362 4.67 -19.50 -11.37
N GLU A 363 4.16 -19.89 -10.21
CA GLU A 363 2.76 -19.71 -9.83
C GLU A 363 2.39 -18.22 -9.68
N ALA A 364 3.30 -17.42 -9.11
CA ALA A 364 3.22 -15.97 -9.08
C ALA A 364 3.15 -15.35 -10.50
N ALA A 365 3.83 -15.96 -11.47
CA ALA A 365 3.77 -15.61 -12.88
C ALA A 365 2.53 -16.18 -13.62
N GLY A 366 1.66 -16.92 -12.92
CA GLY A 366 0.43 -17.48 -13.46
C GLY A 366 0.57 -18.84 -14.11
N ARG A 367 1.58 -19.63 -13.74
CA ARG A 367 1.68 -21.04 -14.09
C ARG A 367 0.87 -21.87 -13.10
N ASP A 368 0.29 -22.98 -13.57
CA ASP A 368 -0.36 -23.95 -12.68
C ASP A 368 0.69 -24.77 -11.92
N HIS A 369 0.33 -25.22 -10.72
CA HIS A 369 1.23 -25.94 -9.81
C HIS A 369 1.91 -27.16 -10.45
N GLU A 370 1.12 -28.04 -11.08
CA GLU A 370 1.63 -29.26 -11.71
C GLU A 370 2.66 -28.94 -12.80
N ALA A 371 2.35 -27.95 -13.64
CA ALA A 371 3.23 -27.52 -14.71
C ALA A 371 4.49 -26.81 -14.20
N ALA A 372 4.43 -26.14 -13.04
CA ALA A 372 5.60 -25.55 -12.40
C ALA A 372 6.53 -26.61 -11.82
N ILE A 373 5.98 -27.69 -11.24
CA ILE A 373 6.76 -28.82 -10.71
C ILE A 373 7.39 -29.65 -11.83
N GLU A 374 6.67 -29.87 -12.93
CA GLU A 374 7.13 -30.70 -14.05
C GLU A 374 8.45 -30.21 -14.68
N VAL A 375 8.71 -28.91 -14.59
CA VAL A 375 9.95 -28.29 -15.10
C VAL A 375 11.17 -28.66 -14.27
N LEU A 376 11.00 -29.01 -12.99
CA LEU A 376 12.11 -29.34 -12.11
C LEU A 376 12.70 -30.73 -12.46
N PRO A 377 14.03 -30.89 -12.46
CA PRO A 377 14.65 -32.19 -12.69
C PRO A 377 14.29 -33.15 -11.55
N LYS A 378 14.08 -34.42 -11.90
CA LYS A 378 13.88 -35.50 -10.92
C LYS A 378 15.22 -35.81 -10.25
N LEU A 379 15.25 -35.72 -8.93
CA LEU A 379 16.43 -36.07 -8.15
C LEU A 379 16.45 -37.58 -7.93
N SER A 380 17.56 -38.23 -8.24
CA SER A 380 17.75 -39.69 -8.14
C SER A 380 18.79 -40.11 -7.11
#